data_AF-A0A953EDY8-F1
#
_entry.id   AF-A0A953EDY8-F1
#
_cell.length_a   1.000
_cell.length_b   1.000
_cell.length_c   1.000
_cell.angle_alpha   90.00
_cell.angle_beta   90.00
_cell.angle_gamma   90.00
#
_symmetry.space_group_name_H-M   'P 1'
#
loop_
_entity.id
_entity.type
_entity.pdbx_description
1 polymer ?
#
loop_
_entity_poly.entity_id
_entity_poly.type
_entity_poly.pdbx_seq_one_letter_code
_entity_poly.pdbx_strand_id
1 'polypeptide(L)'
;MPLEEVLKGVLERRWRVALMALLVFALGAALILSWPRSYVAQAVVAPAETTSIATSTLLSPVPMLSNSLLDSRPSGNFAVYLDALRSPEAAAMLARETGLLEHLTTLRGVGPAGALRRALGLRTQADLDDAQDWLERRLGVTQGVATVTFTLTLAHRDRAAALDALTRLHAFAEAKVRADLAGMARRRIAAIEARLATERDLYLRNALYDLLGQQQRAALV
;
A
#
# COMPACT_ATOMS: atom_id res chain seq x y z
N MET A 1 2.28 29.51 -53.85
CA MET A 1 0.89 29.98 -53.97
C MET A 1 0.76 31.25 -53.14
N PRO A 2 0.30 32.36 -53.73
CA PRO A 2 0.18 33.64 -53.02
C PRO A 2 -0.86 33.54 -51.89
N LEU A 3 -0.56 34.18 -50.75
CA LEU A 3 -1.36 34.12 -49.51
C LEU A 3 -2.83 34.55 -49.73
N GLU A 4 -3.04 35.44 -50.70
CA GLU A 4 -4.34 36.02 -51.06
C GLU A 4 -5.29 35.00 -51.70
N GLU A 5 -4.78 34.02 -52.46
CA GLU A 5 -5.58 32.95 -53.05
C GLU A 5 -6.05 31.94 -52.00
N VAL A 6 -5.21 31.67 -50.99
CA VAL A 6 -5.55 30.80 -49.86
C VAL A 6 -6.66 31.43 -49.01
N LEU A 7 -6.58 32.74 -48.75
CA LEU A 7 -7.59 33.49 -47.99
C LEU A 7 -8.96 33.51 -48.69
N LYS A 8 -9.00 33.71 -50.02
CA LYS A 8 -10.25 33.64 -50.79
C LYS A 8 -10.87 32.24 -50.76
N GLY A 9 -10.06 31.19 -50.92
CA GLY A 9 -10.53 29.79 -50.86
C GLY A 9 -11.08 29.38 -49.48
N VAL A 10 -10.51 29.93 -48.40
CA VAL A 10 -11.03 29.73 -47.03
C VAL A 10 -12.35 30.46 -46.82
N LEU A 11 -12.51 31.67 -47.36
CA LEU A 11 -13.76 32.44 -47.24
C LEU A 11 -14.94 31.75 -47.96
N GLU A 12 -14.71 31.20 -49.15
CA GLU A 12 -15.73 30.46 -49.90
C GLU A 12 -16.14 29.16 -49.19
N ARG A 13 -15.19 28.53 -48.48
CA ARG A 13 -15.42 27.28 -47.72
C ARG A 13 -15.61 27.50 -46.21
N ARG A 14 -15.92 28.73 -45.79
CA ARG A 14 -16.04 29.14 -44.37
C ARG A 14 -16.85 28.18 -43.52
N TRP A 15 -17.95 27.64 -44.04
CA TRP A 15 -18.79 26.67 -43.34
C TRP A 15 -18.14 25.30 -43.16
N ARG A 16 -17.37 24.83 -44.16
CA ARG A 16 -16.63 23.56 -44.05
C ARG A 16 -15.46 23.70 -43.06
N VAL A 17 -14.76 24.83 -43.07
CA VAL A 17 -13.68 25.12 -42.12
C VAL A 17 -14.23 25.24 -40.71
N ALA A 18 -15.34 25.97 -40.52
CA ALA A 18 -16.00 26.08 -39.22
C ALA A 18 -16.52 24.71 -38.72
N LEU A 19 -17.10 23.89 -39.59
CA LEU A 19 -17.56 22.54 -39.25
C LEU A 19 -16.39 21.62 -38.86
N MET A 20 -15.28 21.66 -39.59
CA MET A 20 -14.08 20.87 -39.24
C MET A 20 -13.46 21.34 -37.92
N ALA A 21 -13.40 22.66 -37.69
CA ALA A 21 -12.94 23.21 -36.42
C ALA A 21 -13.85 22.79 -35.26
N LEU A 22 -15.17 22.82 -35.45
CA LEU A 22 -16.15 22.36 -34.47
C LEU A 22 -16.00 20.86 -34.20
N LEU A 23 -15.81 20.03 -35.23
CA LEU A 23 -15.62 18.59 -35.08
C LEU A 23 -14.34 18.27 -34.32
N VAL A 24 -13.22 18.93 -34.63
CA VAL A 24 -11.96 18.77 -33.90
C VAL A 24 -12.11 19.22 -32.45
N PHE A 25 -12.79 20.35 -32.21
CA PHE A 25 -13.06 20.83 -30.86
C PHE A 25 -13.97 19.87 -30.08
N ALA A 26 -15.05 19.38 -30.70
CA ALA A 26 -15.97 18.44 -30.09
C ALA A 26 -15.29 17.09 -29.80
N LEU A 27 -14.44 16.60 -30.71
CA LEU A 27 -13.65 15.39 -30.51
C LEU A 27 -12.65 15.58 -29.36
N GLY A 28 -11.95 16.71 -29.32
CA GLY A 28 -11.03 17.05 -28.23
C GLY A 28 -11.74 17.18 -26.88
N ALA A 29 -12.89 17.86 -26.84
CA ALA A 29 -13.71 18.00 -25.65
C ALA A 29 -14.27 16.66 -25.19
N ALA A 30 -14.77 15.82 -26.10
CA ALA A 30 -15.24 14.48 -25.79
C ALA A 30 -14.11 13.59 -25.24
N LEU A 31 -12.89 13.70 -25.77
CA LEU A 31 -11.72 12.99 -25.25
C LEU A 31 -11.39 13.42 -23.81
N ILE A 32 -11.37 14.73 -23.55
CA ILE A 32 -11.08 15.29 -22.22
C ILE A 32 -12.17 14.89 -21.21
N LEU A 33 -13.45 14.98 -21.59
CA LEU A 33 -14.58 14.66 -20.73
C LEU A 33 -14.71 13.16 -20.47
N SER A 34 -14.31 12.32 -21.42
CA SER A 34 -14.31 10.86 -21.28
C SER A 34 -13.05 10.32 -20.59
N TRP A 35 -12.04 11.16 -20.34
CA TRP A 35 -10.81 10.72 -19.70
C TRP A 35 -11.10 10.25 -18.27
N PRO A 36 -10.76 9.00 -17.89
CA PRO A 36 -10.86 8.55 -16.52
C PRO A 36 -10.21 9.52 -15.54
N ARG A 37 -11.01 10.02 -14.59
CA ARG A 37 -10.45 10.64 -13.39
C ARG A 37 -9.79 9.56 -12.52
N SER A 38 -8.65 9.88 -11.94
CA SER A 38 -8.05 9.11 -10.86
C SER A 38 -8.05 9.95 -9.59
N TYR A 39 -8.39 9.31 -8.47
CA TYR A 39 -8.30 9.89 -7.14
C TYR A 39 -7.18 9.18 -6.39
N VAL A 40 -6.48 9.91 -5.54
CA VAL A 40 -5.41 9.38 -4.71
C VAL A 40 -5.81 9.54 -3.25
N ALA A 41 -5.94 8.42 -2.55
CA ALA A 41 -6.00 8.43 -1.09
C ALA A 41 -4.58 8.49 -0.54
N GLN A 42 -4.38 9.25 0.54
CA GLN A 42 -3.07 9.46 1.15
C GLN A 42 -3.15 9.27 2.67
N ALA A 43 -2.16 8.59 3.23
CA ALA A 43 -1.94 8.48 4.67
C ALA A 43 -0.47 8.77 4.99
N VAL A 44 -0.22 9.52 6.06
CA VAL A 44 1.14 9.78 6.56
C VAL A 44 1.32 8.99 7.85
N VAL A 45 2.30 8.10 7.84
CA VAL A 45 2.57 7.16 8.94
C VAL A 45 3.99 7.38 9.42
N ALA A 46 4.20 7.32 10.73
CA ALA A 46 5.51 7.40 11.35
C ALA A 46 5.79 6.13 12.16
N PRO A 47 7.04 5.65 12.22
CA PRO A 47 7.41 4.59 13.14
C PRO A 47 7.17 5.04 14.59
N ALA A 48 6.39 4.26 15.34
CA ALA A 48 6.19 4.46 16.78
C ALA A 48 7.48 4.29 17.60
N GLU A 49 8.56 3.78 16.99
CA GLU A 49 9.88 3.66 17.64
C GLU A 49 10.40 5.01 18.14
N THR A 50 9.99 6.14 17.56
CA THR A 50 10.37 7.47 18.06
C THR A 50 9.75 7.84 19.42
N THR A 51 8.71 7.14 19.87
CA THR A 51 8.14 7.25 21.24
C THR A 51 8.54 6.09 22.15
N SER A 52 9.01 4.97 21.59
CA SER A 52 9.46 3.78 22.32
C SER A 52 11.00 3.62 22.42
N ILE A 53 11.79 4.63 22.06
CA ILE A 53 13.21 4.70 22.46
C ILE A 53 13.32 4.71 24.00
N ALA A 54 12.26 5.10 24.73
CA ALA A 54 12.22 5.04 26.19
C ALA A 54 11.89 3.64 26.77
N THR A 55 11.21 2.76 26.02
CA THR A 55 10.77 1.44 26.53
C THR A 55 11.61 0.28 25.98
N SER A 56 12.06 0.33 24.73
CA SER A 56 12.90 -0.72 24.12
C SER A 56 14.34 -0.71 24.64
N THR A 57 14.86 0.44 25.08
CA THR A 57 16.18 0.54 25.72
C THR A 57 16.22 -0.02 27.13
N LEU A 58 15.06 -0.15 27.80
CA LEU A 58 14.93 -0.80 29.10
C LEU A 58 14.79 -2.34 29.00
N LEU A 59 14.57 -2.88 27.80
CA LEU A 59 14.21 -4.30 27.58
C LEU A 59 15.27 -5.12 26.80
N SER A 60 16.42 -4.53 26.45
CA SER A 60 17.50 -5.24 25.75
C SER A 60 18.85 -5.09 26.48
N PRO A 61 19.48 -6.18 26.96
CA PRO A 61 20.82 -6.15 27.57
C PRO A 61 21.95 -6.32 26.55
N VAL A 62 21.78 -5.84 25.30
CA VAL A 62 22.80 -5.98 24.24
C VAL A 62 23.40 -4.60 23.93
N PRO A 63 24.74 -4.47 23.90
CA PRO A 63 25.40 -3.17 23.93
C PRO A 63 25.12 -2.34 22.68
N MET A 64 24.98 -1.05 22.93
CA MET A 64 24.81 0.03 21.95
C MET A 64 25.96 0.07 20.95
N LEU A 65 25.85 -0.70 19.87
CA LEU A 65 26.65 -0.54 18.65
C LEU A 65 25.72 -0.54 17.44
N SER A 66 24.69 0.30 17.45
CA SER A 66 23.95 0.64 16.24
C SER A 66 24.59 1.87 15.60
N ASN A 67 25.38 1.64 14.56
CA ASN A 67 25.99 2.63 13.67
C ASN A 67 24.93 3.33 12.78
N SER A 68 23.81 3.76 13.38
CA SER A 68 22.54 4.11 12.73
C SER A 68 22.33 5.63 12.65
N LEU A 69 23.25 6.32 11.98
CA LEU A 69 23.04 7.72 11.56
C LEU A 69 22.98 7.89 10.04
N LEU A 70 23.28 6.84 9.27
CA LEU A 70 23.31 6.86 7.80
C LEU A 70 22.47 5.76 7.15
N ASP A 71 21.95 4.80 7.92
CA ASP A 71 21.04 3.78 7.39
C ASP A 71 19.59 4.24 7.59
N SER A 72 18.99 4.75 6.52
CA SER A 72 17.62 5.28 6.50
C SER A 72 16.58 4.22 6.13
N ARG A 73 17.00 2.96 5.99
CA ARG A 73 16.08 1.86 5.69
C ARG A 73 15.08 1.69 6.83
N PRO A 74 13.79 1.45 6.54
CA PRO A 74 12.85 1.04 7.56
C PRO A 74 13.39 -0.23 8.22
N SER A 75 13.58 -0.19 9.54
CA SER A 75 14.07 -1.31 10.34
C SER A 75 13.02 -1.70 11.38
N GLY A 76 13.20 -2.87 12.00
CA GLY A 76 12.30 -3.34 13.06
C GLY A 76 10.88 -3.64 12.60
N ASN A 77 9.91 -3.38 13.48
CA ASN A 77 8.50 -3.72 13.25
C ASN A 77 7.86 -2.88 12.14
N PHE A 78 8.40 -1.69 11.86
CA PHE A 78 7.89 -0.82 10.82
C PHE A 78 8.23 -1.34 9.40
N ALA A 79 9.35 -2.06 9.24
CA ALA A 79 9.64 -2.77 7.99
C ALA A 79 8.58 -3.86 7.72
N VAL A 80 8.21 -4.61 8.75
CA VAL A 80 7.15 -5.64 8.68
C VAL A 80 5.80 -5.01 8.34
N TYR A 81 5.50 -3.83 8.90
CA TYR A 81 4.31 -3.05 8.54
C TYR A 81 4.30 -2.70 7.04
N LEU A 82 5.40 -2.15 6.51
CA LEU A 82 5.48 -1.77 5.10
C LEU A 82 5.42 -2.97 4.14
N ASP A 83 6.00 -4.10 4.53
CA ASP A 83 5.95 -5.35 3.77
C ASP A 83 4.54 -5.95 3.79
N ALA A 84 3.88 -5.94 4.96
CA ALA A 84 2.51 -6.40 5.12
C ALA A 84 1.53 -5.65 4.19
N LEU A 85 1.74 -4.36 3.94
CA LEU A 85 0.90 -3.57 3.02
C LEU A 85 0.95 -4.06 1.56
N ARG A 86 2.04 -4.72 1.15
CA ARG A 86 2.24 -5.25 -0.21
C ARG A 86 2.07 -6.76 -0.30
N SER A 87 1.76 -7.41 0.81
CA SER A 87 1.67 -8.85 0.88
C SER A 87 0.50 -9.42 0.06
N PRO A 88 0.62 -10.67 -0.44
CA PRO A 88 -0.48 -11.35 -1.11
C PRO A 88 -1.69 -11.54 -0.19
N GLU A 89 -1.48 -11.63 1.12
CA GLU A 89 -2.58 -11.69 2.09
C GLU A 89 -3.37 -10.38 2.16
N ALA A 90 -2.69 -9.23 2.02
CA ALA A 90 -3.36 -7.93 1.94
C ALA A 90 -4.18 -7.80 0.65
N ALA A 91 -3.64 -8.27 -0.49
CA ALA A 91 -4.37 -8.32 -1.75
C ALA A 91 -5.60 -9.24 -1.66
N ALA A 92 -5.46 -10.41 -1.02
CA ALA A 92 -6.56 -11.33 -0.80
C ALA A 92 -7.61 -10.78 0.17
N MET A 93 -7.19 -10.05 1.21
CA MET A 93 -8.10 -9.34 2.11
C MET A 93 -8.90 -8.28 1.33
N LEU A 94 -8.24 -7.46 0.52
CA LEU A 94 -8.93 -6.48 -0.32
C LEU A 94 -9.89 -7.16 -1.30
N ALA A 95 -9.49 -8.25 -1.95
CA ALA A 95 -10.34 -8.98 -2.89
C ALA A 95 -11.60 -9.57 -2.24
N ARG A 96 -11.54 -9.94 -0.95
CA ARG A 96 -12.69 -10.47 -0.18
C ARG A 96 -13.58 -9.38 0.40
N GLU A 97 -12.97 -8.33 0.96
CA GLU A 97 -13.67 -7.29 1.71
C GLU A 97 -14.15 -6.13 0.84
N THR A 98 -13.64 -6.03 -0.38
CA THR A 98 -14.01 -4.98 -1.34
C THR A 98 -14.45 -5.60 -2.67
N GLY A 99 -15.20 -4.84 -3.48
CA GLY A 99 -15.59 -5.23 -4.84
C GLY A 99 -14.43 -5.16 -5.86
N LEU A 100 -13.18 -5.33 -5.45
CA LEU A 100 -12.00 -5.13 -6.29
C LEU A 100 -11.98 -6.08 -7.50
N LEU A 101 -12.30 -7.35 -7.33
CA LEU A 101 -12.31 -8.33 -8.44
C LEU A 101 -13.39 -8.01 -9.48
N GLU A 102 -14.57 -7.59 -9.03
CA GLU A 102 -15.65 -7.15 -9.92
C GLU A 102 -15.27 -5.87 -10.68
N HIS A 103 -14.60 -4.94 -9.99
CA HIS A 103 -14.07 -3.73 -10.60
C HIS A 103 -13.03 -4.05 -11.68
N LEU A 104 -12.06 -4.93 -11.39
CA LEU A 104 -11.04 -5.35 -12.34
C LEU A 104 -11.62 -6.11 -13.54
N THR A 105 -12.62 -6.96 -13.30
CA THR A 105 -13.35 -7.67 -14.34
C THR A 105 -14.07 -6.69 -15.27
N THR A 106 -14.75 -5.69 -14.70
CA THR A 106 -15.41 -4.62 -15.46
C THR A 106 -14.39 -3.85 -16.30
N LEU A 107 -13.25 -3.46 -15.70
CA LEU A 107 -12.18 -2.77 -16.43
C LEU A 107 -11.63 -3.58 -17.60
N ARG A 108 -11.51 -4.91 -17.47
CA ARG A 108 -11.08 -5.80 -18.57
C ARG A 108 -12.12 -5.94 -19.66
N GLY A 109 -13.40 -5.88 -19.30
CA GLY A 109 -14.52 -6.03 -20.23
C GLY A 109 -14.82 -4.76 -21.04
N VAL A 110 -14.41 -3.59 -20.57
CA VAL A 110 -14.71 -2.31 -21.20
C VAL A 110 -13.79 -2.03 -22.40
N GLY A 111 -14.38 -1.51 -23.47
CA GLY A 111 -13.66 -0.95 -24.62
C GLY A 111 -13.20 -1.99 -25.66
N PRO A 112 -12.41 -1.55 -26.66
CA PRO A 112 -11.97 -2.41 -27.75
C PRO A 112 -11.08 -3.57 -27.28
N ALA A 113 -10.30 -3.36 -26.21
CA ALA A 113 -9.47 -4.41 -25.61
C ALA A 113 -10.33 -5.55 -25.02
N GLY A 114 -11.48 -5.25 -24.42
CA GLY A 114 -12.41 -6.26 -23.91
C GLY A 114 -13.11 -7.05 -25.04
N ALA A 115 -13.41 -6.40 -26.16
CA ALA A 115 -13.92 -7.07 -27.36
C ALA A 115 -12.86 -8.01 -27.98
N LEU A 116 -11.60 -7.55 -28.07
CA LEU A 116 -10.48 -8.36 -28.53
C LEU A 116 -10.21 -9.55 -27.60
N ARG A 117 -10.23 -9.36 -26.29
CA ARG A 117 -10.07 -10.46 -25.32
C ARG A 117 -11.14 -11.53 -25.50
N ARG A 118 -12.41 -11.13 -25.67
CA ARG A 118 -13.50 -12.06 -25.95
C ARG A 118 -13.31 -12.79 -27.28
N ALA A 119 -12.90 -12.08 -28.33
CA ALA A 119 -12.65 -12.67 -29.65
C ALA A 119 -11.48 -13.66 -29.64
N LEU A 120 -10.46 -13.41 -28.82
CA LEU A 120 -9.27 -14.26 -28.65
C LEU A 120 -9.45 -15.36 -27.58
N GLY A 121 -10.63 -15.46 -26.95
CA GLY A 121 -10.87 -16.43 -25.87
C GLY A 121 -10.05 -16.17 -24.60
N LEU A 122 -9.54 -14.96 -24.42
CA LEU A 122 -8.71 -14.58 -23.27
C LEU A 122 -9.55 -14.40 -21.99
N ARG A 123 -8.98 -14.78 -20.85
CA ARG A 123 -9.60 -14.67 -19.53
C ARG A 123 -10.09 -13.24 -19.26
N THR A 124 -11.39 -13.11 -18.97
CA THR A 124 -12.04 -11.83 -18.67
C THR A 124 -12.26 -11.63 -17.17
N GLN A 125 -12.52 -12.71 -16.42
CA GLN A 125 -12.70 -12.69 -14.97
C GLN A 125 -11.37 -12.44 -14.25
N ALA A 126 -11.36 -11.50 -13.31
CA ALA A 126 -10.20 -11.22 -12.47
C ALA A 126 -10.01 -12.26 -11.35
N ASP A 127 -8.76 -12.55 -11.00
CA ASP A 127 -8.37 -13.46 -9.91
C ASP A 127 -7.50 -12.76 -8.85
N LEU A 128 -7.00 -13.52 -7.88
CA LEU A 128 -6.19 -12.99 -6.78
C LEU A 128 -4.84 -12.44 -7.26
N ASP A 129 -4.24 -13.05 -8.28
CA ASP A 129 -2.99 -12.57 -8.88
C ASP A 129 -3.21 -11.17 -9.49
N ASP A 130 -4.36 -10.96 -10.14
CA ASP A 130 -4.73 -9.66 -10.67
C ASP A 130 -4.94 -8.60 -9.59
N ALA A 131 -5.42 -8.99 -8.40
CA ALA A 131 -5.56 -8.10 -7.25
C ALA A 131 -4.19 -7.71 -6.67
N GLN A 132 -3.24 -8.66 -6.62
CA GLN A 132 -1.86 -8.39 -6.21
C GLN A 132 -1.17 -7.45 -7.20
N ASP A 133 -1.24 -7.74 -8.50
CA ASP A 133 -0.70 -6.88 -9.56
C ASP A 133 -1.28 -5.45 -9.49
N TRP A 134 -2.58 -5.34 -9.19
CA TRP A 134 -3.23 -4.05 -9.01
C TRP A 134 -2.66 -3.31 -7.80
N LEU A 135 -2.52 -3.99 -6.65
CA LEU A 135 -1.99 -3.40 -5.42
C LEU A 135 -0.56 -2.91 -5.61
N GLU A 136 0.32 -3.72 -6.21
CA GLU A 136 1.72 -3.38 -6.47
C GLU A 136 1.87 -2.13 -7.34
N ARG A 137 1.00 -1.98 -8.35
CA ARG A 137 1.04 -0.83 -9.28
C ARG A 137 0.39 0.44 -8.73
N ARG A 138 -0.56 0.30 -7.80
CA ARG A 138 -1.39 1.42 -7.31
C ARG A 138 -1.00 1.92 -5.94
N LEU A 139 -0.27 1.12 -5.14
CA LEU A 139 0.23 1.49 -3.83
C LEU A 139 1.64 2.09 -3.93
N GLY A 140 1.73 3.41 -3.77
CA GLY A 140 2.97 4.13 -3.60
C GLY A 140 3.36 4.22 -2.13
N VAL A 141 4.64 4.03 -1.84
CA VAL A 141 5.24 4.31 -0.53
C VAL A 141 6.41 5.25 -0.76
N THR A 142 6.40 6.42 -0.13
CA THR A 142 7.45 7.44 -0.27
C THR A 142 7.93 7.89 1.10
N GLN A 143 9.23 7.87 1.34
CA GLN A 143 9.85 8.36 2.56
C GLN A 143 10.10 9.87 2.45
N GLY A 144 9.73 10.62 3.48
CA GLY A 144 10.10 12.03 3.56
C GLY A 144 11.60 12.19 3.74
N VAL A 145 12.27 12.96 2.87
CA VAL A 145 13.74 13.15 2.94
C VAL A 145 14.19 13.85 4.23
N ALA A 146 13.34 14.73 4.78
CA ALA A 146 13.63 15.51 5.98
C ALA A 146 12.92 15.01 7.25
N THR A 147 12.10 13.97 7.16
CA THR A 147 11.27 13.51 8.29
C THR A 147 11.25 11.98 8.35
N VAL A 148 11.19 11.41 9.55
CA VAL A 148 10.99 9.96 9.75
C VAL A 148 9.52 9.59 9.52
N THR A 149 8.94 10.09 8.41
CA THR A 149 7.56 9.82 8.03
C THR A 149 7.51 9.18 6.65
N PHE A 150 6.51 8.33 6.46
CA PHE A 150 6.25 7.61 5.24
C PHE A 150 4.87 8.00 4.74
N THR A 151 4.81 8.41 3.49
CA THR A 151 3.58 8.72 2.79
C THR A 151 3.14 7.49 2.01
N LEU A 152 1.98 6.96 2.37
CA LEU A 152 1.27 5.92 1.63
C LEU A 152 0.29 6.58 0.67
N THR A 153 0.33 6.19 -0.60
CA THR A 153 -0.61 6.67 -1.62
C THR A 153 -1.28 5.51 -2.32
N LEU A 154 -2.59 5.59 -2.50
CA LEU A 154 -3.36 4.58 -3.22
C LEU A 154 -4.21 5.25 -4.30
N ALA A 155 -3.92 4.94 -5.57
CA ALA A 155 -4.65 5.50 -6.71
C ALA A 155 -5.84 4.60 -7.13
N HIS A 156 -7.04 5.17 -7.19
CA HIS A 156 -8.26 4.47 -7.60
C HIS A 156 -9.18 5.38 -8.44
N ARG A 157 -10.05 4.82 -9.29
CA ARG A 157 -10.98 5.61 -10.14
C ARG A 157 -12.15 6.23 -9.37
N ASP A 158 -12.48 5.64 -8.23
CA ASP A 158 -13.46 6.13 -7.28
C ASP A 158 -12.78 6.59 -5.99
N ARG A 159 -13.18 7.77 -5.49
CA ARG A 159 -12.66 8.41 -4.28
C ARG A 159 -13.00 7.59 -3.03
N ALA A 160 -14.24 7.11 -2.91
CA ALA A 160 -14.69 6.40 -1.71
C ALA A 160 -13.97 5.06 -1.59
N ALA A 161 -13.91 4.30 -2.69
CA ALA A 161 -13.15 3.06 -2.76
C ALA A 161 -11.63 3.25 -2.52
N ALA A 162 -11.03 4.37 -2.97
CA ALA A 162 -9.62 4.65 -2.69
C ALA A 162 -9.35 4.77 -1.18
N LEU A 163 -10.21 5.52 -0.48
CA LEU A 163 -10.07 5.74 0.95
C LEU A 163 -10.36 4.46 1.74
N ASP A 164 -11.45 3.75 1.43
CA ASP A 164 -11.82 2.51 2.11
C ASP A 164 -10.71 1.44 1.96
N ALA A 165 -10.18 1.26 0.74
CA ALA A 165 -9.07 0.34 0.51
C ALA A 165 -7.81 0.74 1.30
N LEU A 166 -7.46 2.02 1.35
CA LEU A 166 -6.30 2.49 2.11
C LEU A 166 -6.49 2.29 3.63
N THR A 167 -7.69 2.58 4.15
CA THR A 167 -8.02 2.38 5.57
C THR A 167 -7.96 0.90 5.95
N ARG A 168 -8.48 0.00 5.12
CA ARG A 168 -8.41 -1.45 5.35
C ARG A 168 -6.99 -1.98 5.29
N LEU A 169 -6.20 -1.54 4.31
CA LEU A 169 -4.78 -1.91 4.20
C LEU A 169 -4.01 -1.49 5.45
N HIS A 170 -4.23 -0.26 5.93
CA HIS A 170 -3.60 0.24 7.14
C HIS A 170 -3.96 -0.63 8.36
N ALA A 171 -5.25 -0.88 8.57
CA ALA A 171 -5.74 -1.70 9.69
C ALA A 171 -5.21 -3.15 9.62
N PHE A 172 -5.13 -3.73 8.42
CA PHE A 172 -4.59 -5.06 8.20
C PHE A 172 -3.10 -5.15 8.56
N ALA A 173 -2.30 -4.19 8.08
CA ALA A 173 -0.87 -4.16 8.37
C ALA A 173 -0.60 -3.95 9.88
N GLU A 174 -1.38 -3.08 10.54
CA GLU A 174 -1.30 -2.89 11.99
C GLU A 174 -1.66 -4.18 12.75
N ALA A 175 -2.75 -4.85 12.37
CA ALA A 175 -3.18 -6.09 12.98
C ALA A 175 -2.14 -7.21 12.80
N LYS A 176 -1.51 -7.30 11.62
CA LYS A 176 -0.43 -8.27 11.33
C LYS A 176 0.77 -8.03 12.23
N VAL A 177 1.24 -6.79 12.34
CA VAL A 177 2.36 -6.44 13.23
C VAL A 177 2.02 -6.73 14.69
N ARG A 178 0.82 -6.41 15.15
CA ARG A 178 0.36 -6.73 16.51
C ARG A 178 0.36 -8.25 16.76
N ALA A 179 -0.13 -9.03 15.80
CA ALA A 179 -0.14 -10.48 15.89
C ALA A 179 1.28 -11.08 15.93
N ASP A 180 2.20 -10.55 15.12
CA ASP A 180 3.60 -10.97 15.07
C ASP A 180 4.32 -10.66 16.38
N LEU A 181 4.11 -9.47 16.94
CA LEU A 181 4.63 -9.07 18.25
C LEU A 181 4.13 -9.99 19.36
N ALA A 182 2.82 -10.25 19.40
CA ALA A 182 2.21 -11.17 20.36
C ALA A 182 2.73 -12.61 20.18
N GLY A 183 3.01 -13.04 18.95
CA GLY A 183 3.61 -14.33 18.64
C GLY A 183 5.06 -14.44 19.14
N MET A 184 5.87 -13.39 18.93
CA MET A 184 7.24 -13.33 19.44
C MET A 184 7.29 -13.34 20.97
N ALA A 185 6.43 -12.57 21.63
CA ALA A 185 6.35 -12.53 23.09
C ALA A 185 6.00 -13.92 23.65
N ARG A 186 4.98 -14.59 23.09
CA ARG A 186 4.59 -15.96 23.49
C ARG A 186 5.71 -16.98 23.32
N ARG A 187 6.44 -16.95 22.20
CA ARG A 187 7.59 -17.86 21.97
C ARG A 187 8.71 -17.62 22.98
N ARG A 188 8.99 -16.36 23.34
CA ARG A 188 10.00 -16.01 24.35
C ARG A 188 9.59 -16.49 25.74
N ILE A 189 8.34 -16.24 26.14
CA ILE A 189 7.77 -16.73 27.41
C ILE A 189 7.91 -18.24 27.50
N ALA A 190 7.47 -18.98 26.48
CA ALA A 190 7.56 -20.44 26.45
C ALA A 190 9.02 -20.95 26.54
N ALA A 191 9.97 -20.27 25.89
CA ALA A 191 11.39 -20.63 25.97
C ALA A 191 11.98 -20.40 27.38
N ILE A 192 11.59 -19.31 28.04
CA ILE A 192 12.01 -19.02 29.42
C ILE A 192 11.40 -20.04 30.39
N GLU A 193 10.12 -20.35 30.25
CA GLU A 193 9.43 -21.37 31.05
C GLU A 193 10.05 -22.76 30.87
N ALA A 194 10.35 -23.15 29.63
CA ALA A 194 11.04 -24.41 29.35
C ALA A 194 12.42 -24.47 30.00
N ARG A 195 13.19 -23.37 29.94
CA ARG A 195 14.52 -23.29 30.58
C ARG A 195 14.41 -23.32 32.11
N LEU A 196 13.44 -22.63 32.67
CA LEU A 196 13.15 -22.61 34.10
C LEU A 196 12.80 -24.00 34.65
N ALA A 197 12.12 -24.83 33.86
CA ALA A 197 11.75 -26.20 34.25
C ALA A 197 12.98 -27.13 34.37
N THR A 198 14.04 -26.87 33.62
CA THR A 198 15.29 -27.66 33.64
C THR A 198 16.36 -27.11 34.57
N GLU A 199 16.32 -25.82 34.88
CA GLU A 199 17.37 -25.14 35.64
C GLU A 199 17.30 -25.48 37.13
N ARG A 200 18.44 -25.90 37.71
CA ARG A 200 18.53 -26.28 39.13
C ARG A 200 19.19 -25.21 40.00
N ASP A 201 19.95 -24.30 39.40
CA ASP A 201 20.60 -23.20 40.13
C ASP A 201 19.57 -22.14 40.54
N LEU A 202 19.53 -21.84 41.84
CA LEU A 202 18.60 -20.87 42.44
C LEU A 202 18.86 -19.44 41.97
N TYR A 203 20.11 -19.06 41.72
CA TYR A 203 20.44 -17.70 41.26
C TYR A 203 19.97 -17.47 39.82
N LEU A 204 20.18 -18.46 38.96
CA LEU A 204 19.69 -18.41 37.57
C LEU A 204 18.17 -18.48 37.49
N ARG A 205 17.51 -19.27 38.35
CA ARG A 205 16.04 -19.28 38.43
C ARG A 205 15.47 -17.93 38.82
N ASN A 206 16.03 -17.24 39.81
CA ASN A 206 15.56 -15.91 40.21
C ASN A 206 15.69 -14.90 39.05
N ALA A 207 16.84 -14.88 38.36
CA ALA A 207 17.02 -14.04 37.18
C ALA A 207 16.03 -14.38 36.04
N LEU A 208 15.74 -15.66 35.84
CA LEU A 208 14.76 -16.11 34.84
C LEU A 208 13.32 -15.74 35.21
N TYR A 209 12.94 -15.78 36.49
CA TYR A 209 11.62 -15.32 36.95
C TYR A 209 11.44 -13.81 36.76
N ASP A 210 12.46 -13.01 37.08
CA ASP A 210 12.42 -11.56 36.85
C ASP A 210 12.28 -11.24 35.36
N LEU A 211 13.03 -11.96 34.52
CA LEU A 211 12.96 -11.82 33.07
C LEU A 211 11.60 -12.26 32.52
N LEU A 212 11.03 -13.35 33.04
CA LEU A 212 9.68 -13.80 32.70
C LEU A 212 8.63 -12.73 33.05
N GLY A 213 8.70 -12.15 34.26
CA GLY A 213 7.79 -11.08 34.69
C GLY A 213 7.92 -9.79 33.88
N GLN A 214 9.11 -9.48 33.35
CA GLN A 214 9.29 -8.38 32.39
C GLN A 214 8.65 -8.70 31.03
N GLN A 215 8.85 -9.91 30.50
CA GLN A 215 8.28 -10.30 29.21
C GLN A 215 6.75 -10.45 29.26
N GLN A 216 6.17 -10.95 30.35
CA GLN A 216 4.72 -11.03 30.53
C GLN A 216 4.06 -9.65 30.61
N ARG A 217 4.70 -8.68 31.29
CA ARG A 217 4.22 -7.29 31.31
C ARG A 217 4.28 -6.65 29.93
N ALA A 218 5.36 -6.87 29.19
CA ALA A 218 5.50 -6.38 27.82
C ALA A 218 4.49 -7.01 26.85
N ALA A 219 3.99 -8.23 27.12
CA ALA A 219 3.00 -8.91 26.30
C ALA A 219 1.55 -8.43 26.55
N LEU A 220 1.29 -7.71 27.65
CA LEU A 220 -0.03 -7.20 28.02
C LEU A 220 -0.35 -5.81 27.43
N VAL A 221 0.64 -5.15 26.83
CA VAL A 221 0.55 -3.83 26.18
C VAL A 221 0.49 -4.01 24.67
#